data_AF-A0A2P5NSP5-F1
#
_entry.id   AF-A0A2P5NSP5-F1
#
_cell.length_a   1.000
_cell.length_b   1.000
_cell.length_c   1.000
_cell.angle_alpha   90.00
_cell.angle_beta   90.00
_cell.angle_gamma   90.00
#
_symmetry.space_group_name_H-M   'P 1'
#
loop_
_entity.id
_entity.type
_entity.pdbx_description
1 polymer ?
#
loop_
_entity_poly.entity_id
_entity_poly.type
_entity_poly.pdbx_seq_one_letter_code
_entity_poly.pdbx_strand_id
1 'polypeptide(L)'
;MNAEIVLPGSGVRVAWVKRGEALVVSKSRPGFDAASVDSILGLLRSVSDNSFPNLKFLVFDFNHGGAEASCAVDGFEDMAAANAGLIVDTPVITIAWVRSLLNGLDFDYAMSCSAIVAEAGARFSLSGEPFDLFGLYAAVGRRIGFVRTERLIERDAALSAAEAHDLMIVKDVVAPQPNFEGISAYLAQAGRRYNAAHAIFRAQRIAQPPIDRRPVDG
;
A
#
# COMPACT_ATOMS: atom_id res chain seq x y z
N MET A 1 13.03 -2.87 21.48
CA MET A 1 13.70 -3.88 20.64
C MET A 1 12.64 -4.41 19.69
N ASN A 2 12.79 -4.18 18.39
CA ASN A 2 11.83 -4.66 17.39
C ASN A 2 12.21 -6.11 17.07
N ALA A 3 11.24 -7.03 17.07
CA ALA A 3 11.46 -8.38 16.58
C ALA A 3 11.31 -8.36 15.06
N GLU A 4 12.38 -8.74 14.34
CA GLU A 4 12.41 -8.80 12.89
C GLU A 4 12.39 -10.28 12.46
N ILE A 5 11.49 -10.60 11.54
CA ILE A 5 11.35 -11.91 10.92
C ILE A 5 11.60 -11.71 9.43
N VAL A 6 12.71 -12.24 8.95
CA VAL A 6 13.01 -12.29 7.51
C VAL A 6 12.33 -13.51 6.94
N LEU A 7 11.44 -13.33 5.96
CA LEU A 7 10.85 -14.44 5.21
C LEU A 7 11.80 -14.79 4.06
N PRO A 8 12.55 -15.91 4.13
CA PRO A 8 13.62 -16.18 3.17
C PRO A 8 13.10 -16.27 1.73
N GLY A 9 13.83 -15.65 0.80
CA GLY A 9 13.58 -15.74 -0.65
C GLY A 9 12.58 -14.74 -1.24
N SER A 10 11.78 -14.04 -0.44
CA SER A 10 10.66 -13.21 -0.93
C SER A 10 10.98 -11.73 -1.21
N GLY A 11 12.16 -11.22 -0.79
CA GLY A 11 12.41 -9.77 -0.78
C GLY A 11 11.52 -8.98 0.19
N VAL A 12 10.74 -9.69 1.02
CA VAL A 12 9.85 -9.14 2.04
C VAL A 12 10.44 -9.41 3.43
N ARG A 13 10.50 -8.36 4.26
CA ARG A 13 10.88 -8.46 5.68
C ARG A 13 9.73 -7.99 6.53
N VAL A 14 9.52 -8.65 7.67
CA VAL A 14 8.44 -8.31 8.59
C VAL A 14 9.04 -7.88 9.92
N ALA A 15 8.61 -6.75 10.47
CA ALA A 15 9.10 -6.25 11.75
C ALA A 15 7.96 -5.70 12.61
N TRP A 16 8.00 -6.03 13.90
CA TRP A 16 7.10 -5.44 14.88
C TRP A 16 7.61 -4.08 15.34
N VAL A 17 6.70 -3.11 15.40
CA VAL A 17 6.94 -1.78 15.97
C VAL A 17 5.87 -1.45 17.01
N LYS A 18 6.12 -0.39 17.79
CA LYS A 18 5.16 0.14 18.77
C LYS A 18 4.62 -0.93 19.74
N ARG A 19 5.53 -1.71 20.33
CA ARG A 19 5.22 -2.78 21.32
C ARG A 19 4.16 -3.79 20.83
N GLY A 20 4.17 -4.12 19.54
CA GLY A 20 3.27 -5.15 19.00
C GLY A 20 1.93 -4.61 18.46
N GLU A 21 1.72 -3.29 18.43
CA GLU A 21 0.51 -2.69 17.84
C GLU A 21 0.62 -2.47 16.33
N ALA A 22 1.84 -2.57 15.78
CA ALA A 22 2.10 -2.31 14.37
C ALA A 22 3.04 -3.35 13.78
N LEU A 23 2.68 -3.85 12.60
CA LEU A 23 3.50 -4.76 11.81
C LEU A 23 3.92 -4.04 10.53
N VAL A 24 5.23 -3.98 10.27
CA VAL A 24 5.80 -3.39 9.06
C VAL A 24 6.27 -4.51 8.14
N VAL A 25 5.79 -4.49 6.92
CA VAL A 25 6.14 -5.38 5.81
C VAL A 25 6.98 -4.56 4.84
N SER A 26 8.31 -4.66 4.96
CA SER A 26 9.25 -3.94 4.10
C SER A 26 9.54 -4.74 2.83
N LYS A 27 9.25 -4.13 1.68
CA LYS A 27 9.65 -4.63 0.36
C LYS A 27 10.96 -3.99 -0.05
N SER A 28 11.99 -4.81 -0.27
CA SER A 28 13.30 -4.32 -0.76
C SER A 28 13.46 -4.42 -2.28
N ARG A 29 12.44 -4.93 -2.99
CA ARG A 29 12.41 -5.05 -4.45
C ARG A 29 11.12 -4.43 -5.00
N PRO A 30 11.17 -3.81 -6.20
CA PRO A 30 9.98 -3.32 -6.88
C PRO A 30 9.15 -4.50 -7.43
N GLY A 31 7.85 -4.29 -7.59
CA GLY A 31 6.93 -5.29 -8.13
C GLY A 31 6.73 -6.49 -7.21
N PHE A 32 5.86 -7.42 -7.61
CA PHE A 32 5.49 -8.57 -6.80
C PHE A 32 5.81 -9.86 -7.54
N ASP A 33 6.80 -10.62 -7.06
CA ASP A 33 7.05 -12.00 -7.50
C ASP A 33 6.17 -12.99 -6.72
N ALA A 34 6.07 -14.23 -7.20
CA ALA A 34 5.23 -15.27 -6.59
C ALA A 34 5.57 -15.49 -5.11
N ALA A 35 6.85 -15.47 -4.75
CA ALA A 35 7.29 -15.67 -3.36
C ALA A 35 6.83 -14.52 -2.45
N SER A 36 6.88 -13.27 -2.94
CA SER A 36 6.40 -12.10 -2.22
C SER A 36 4.87 -12.11 -2.10
N VAL A 37 4.15 -12.51 -3.15
CA VAL A 37 2.69 -12.66 -3.16
C VAL A 37 2.27 -13.70 -2.12
N ASP A 38 2.84 -14.90 -2.17
CA ASP A 38 2.53 -15.98 -1.22
C ASP A 38 2.79 -15.56 0.24
N SER A 39 3.94 -14.91 0.47
CA SER A 39 4.34 -14.44 1.80
C SER A 39 3.36 -13.40 2.35
N ILE A 40 3.00 -12.41 1.54
CA ILE A 40 2.09 -11.33 1.96
C ILE A 40 0.67 -11.89 2.11
N LEU A 41 0.21 -12.74 1.20
CA LEU A 41 -1.12 -13.34 1.29
C LEU A 41 -1.26 -14.23 2.53
N GLY A 42 -0.24 -15.03 2.86
CA GLY A 42 -0.20 -15.81 4.11
C GLY A 42 -0.26 -14.93 5.36
N LEU A 43 0.42 -13.77 5.34
CA LEU A 43 0.33 -12.79 6.42
C LEU A 43 -1.06 -12.16 6.52
N LEU A 44 -1.66 -11.75 5.39
CA LEU A 44 -3.00 -11.17 5.35
C LEU A 44 -4.05 -12.14 5.90
N ARG A 45 -3.94 -13.44 5.56
CA ARG A 45 -4.77 -14.50 6.15
C ARG A 45 -4.60 -14.59 7.67
N SER A 46 -3.36 -14.59 8.14
CA SER A 46 -3.08 -14.62 9.59
C SER A 46 -3.69 -13.42 10.34
N VAL A 47 -3.67 -12.23 9.72
CA VAL A 47 -4.32 -11.02 10.26
C VAL A 47 -5.85 -11.18 10.25
N SER A 48 -6.42 -11.67 9.15
CA SER A 48 -7.86 -11.92 9.00
C SER A 48 -8.37 -12.93 10.04
N ASP A 49 -7.59 -13.97 10.32
CA ASP A 49 -7.89 -15.01 11.31
C ASP A 49 -7.67 -14.53 12.75
N ASN A 50 -7.40 -13.24 12.95
CA ASN A 50 -7.16 -12.61 14.23
C ASN A 50 -5.99 -13.23 15.02
N SER A 51 -4.97 -13.74 14.33
CA SER A 51 -3.74 -14.27 14.96
C SER A 51 -2.93 -13.20 15.69
N PHE A 52 -3.22 -11.92 15.45
CA PHE A 52 -2.56 -10.76 16.06
C PHE A 52 -3.58 -9.84 16.76
N PRO A 53 -4.08 -10.20 17.95
CA PRO A 53 -5.24 -9.54 18.56
C PRO A 53 -5.03 -8.07 18.94
N ASN A 54 -3.77 -7.62 19.05
CA ASN A 54 -3.42 -6.24 19.39
C ASN A 54 -2.99 -5.40 18.17
N LEU A 55 -3.01 -5.97 16.97
CA LEU A 55 -2.58 -5.29 15.75
C LEU A 55 -3.57 -4.19 15.39
N LYS A 56 -3.07 -2.95 15.30
CA LYS A 56 -3.83 -1.76 14.89
C LYS A 56 -3.41 -1.28 13.51
N PHE A 57 -2.14 -1.46 13.16
CA PHE A 57 -1.56 -0.95 11.92
C PHE A 57 -0.78 -2.03 11.18
N LEU A 58 -1.09 -2.22 9.90
CA LEU A 58 -0.27 -3.01 8.98
C LEU A 58 0.33 -2.06 7.95
N VAL A 59 1.64 -1.90 7.98
CA VAL A 59 2.37 -0.95 7.14
C VAL A 59 3.12 -1.70 6.06
N PHE A 60 2.89 -1.36 4.79
CA PHE A 60 3.68 -1.83 3.66
C PHE A 60 4.72 -0.77 3.32
N ASP A 61 5.99 -1.04 3.63
CA ASP A 61 7.12 -0.13 3.45
C ASP A 61 7.84 -0.42 2.12
N PHE A 62 7.62 0.43 1.13
CA PHE A 62 8.20 0.32 -0.21
C PHE A 62 9.64 0.87 -0.22
N ASN A 63 10.58 0.03 0.23
CA ASN A 63 11.99 0.35 0.45
C ASN A 63 12.91 -0.25 -0.62
N HIS A 64 12.57 -0.05 -1.89
CA HIS A 64 13.26 -0.67 -3.04
C HIS A 64 14.00 0.32 -3.96
N GLY A 65 14.17 1.58 -3.54
CA GLY A 65 14.95 2.58 -4.27
C GLY A 65 14.33 3.11 -5.57
N GLY A 66 13.10 2.68 -5.91
CA GLY A 66 12.32 3.29 -6.99
C GLY A 66 12.61 2.76 -8.39
N ALA A 67 13.10 1.53 -8.52
CA ALA A 67 13.14 0.84 -9.81
C ALA A 67 11.72 0.46 -10.28
N GLU A 68 11.55 0.29 -11.59
CA GLU A 68 10.26 -0.05 -12.21
C GLU A 68 9.82 -1.46 -11.80
N ALA A 69 8.55 -1.57 -11.37
CA ALA A 69 7.94 -2.83 -10.98
C ALA A 69 7.75 -3.75 -12.20
N SER A 70 8.06 -5.04 -12.04
CA SER A 70 7.83 -6.05 -13.09
C SER A 70 6.38 -6.52 -13.15
N CYS A 71 6.07 -7.16 -14.28
CA CYS A 71 4.82 -7.81 -14.72
C CYS A 71 3.89 -8.36 -13.62
N ALA A 72 2.58 -8.32 -13.87
CA ALA A 72 1.58 -9.01 -13.06
C ALA A 72 1.92 -10.50 -12.90
N VAL A 73 1.90 -10.94 -11.65
CA VAL A 73 2.09 -12.34 -11.26
C VAL A 73 0.78 -12.87 -10.70
N ASP A 74 0.47 -14.13 -11.01
CA ASP A 74 -0.70 -14.84 -10.49
C ASP A 74 -0.84 -14.63 -8.97
N GLY A 75 -2.06 -14.34 -8.52
CA GLY A 75 -2.38 -14.11 -7.10
C GLY A 75 -2.19 -12.68 -6.60
N PHE A 76 -1.63 -11.76 -7.40
CA PHE A 76 -1.54 -10.34 -7.02
C PHE A 76 -2.91 -9.73 -6.72
N GLU A 77 -3.90 -10.05 -7.55
CA GLU A 77 -5.26 -9.52 -7.41
C GLU A 77 -5.94 -10.02 -6.14
N ASP A 78 -5.79 -11.30 -5.83
CA ASP A 78 -6.28 -11.92 -4.59
C ASP A 78 -5.61 -11.30 -3.36
N MET A 79 -4.31 -11.01 -3.44
CA MET A 79 -3.57 -10.32 -2.38
C MET A 79 -4.06 -8.89 -2.18
N ALA A 80 -4.26 -8.12 -3.25
CA ALA A 80 -4.83 -6.77 -3.17
C ALA A 80 -6.27 -6.77 -2.63
N ALA A 81 -7.08 -7.76 -3.02
CA ALA A 81 -8.44 -7.96 -2.52
C ALA A 81 -8.44 -8.37 -1.04
N ALA A 82 -7.55 -9.26 -0.62
CA ALA A 82 -7.42 -9.66 0.78
C ALA A 82 -7.03 -8.46 1.67
N ASN A 83 -6.06 -7.65 1.24
CA ASN A 83 -5.69 -6.42 1.95
C ASN A 83 -6.87 -5.44 2.06
N ALA A 84 -7.64 -5.30 0.99
CA ALA A 84 -8.83 -4.49 0.98
C ALA A 84 -9.92 -4.99 1.95
N GLY A 85 -10.11 -6.31 2.03
CA GLY A 85 -11.06 -6.95 2.96
C GLY A 85 -10.72 -6.68 4.41
N LEU A 86 -9.43 -6.69 4.78
CA LEU A 86 -9.00 -6.38 6.15
C LEU A 86 -9.53 -5.03 6.65
N ILE A 87 -9.60 -4.01 5.79
CA ILE A 87 -10.06 -2.66 6.14
C ILE A 87 -11.53 -2.67 6.58
N VAL A 88 -12.33 -3.58 6.03
CA VAL A 88 -13.76 -3.73 6.32
C VAL A 88 -14.00 -4.68 7.49
N ASP A 89 -13.25 -5.77 7.52
CA ASP A 89 -13.57 -6.94 8.35
C ASP A 89 -12.78 -6.98 9.66
N THR A 90 -11.70 -6.19 9.76
CA THR A 90 -10.82 -6.19 10.94
C THR A 90 -10.64 -4.78 11.50
N PRO A 91 -10.18 -4.64 12.76
CA PRO A 91 -9.79 -3.36 13.32
C PRO A 91 -8.44 -2.82 12.74
N VAL A 92 -7.85 -3.43 11.71
CA VAL A 92 -6.53 -3.03 11.22
C VAL A 92 -6.61 -1.89 10.20
N ILE A 93 -5.81 -0.84 10.40
CA ILE A 93 -5.57 0.20 9.39
C ILE A 93 -4.34 -0.17 8.56
N THR A 94 -4.52 -0.33 7.26
CA THR A 94 -3.44 -0.65 6.32
C THR A 94 -2.83 0.63 5.74
N ILE A 95 -1.51 0.77 5.77
CA ILE A 95 -0.80 1.98 5.33
C ILE A 95 0.26 1.59 4.31
N ALA A 96 0.27 2.23 3.15
CA ALA A 96 1.41 2.21 2.24
C ALA A 96 2.39 3.32 2.63
N TRP A 97 3.63 2.97 2.95
CA TRP A 97 4.71 3.92 3.24
C TRP A 97 5.67 4.00 2.05
N VAL A 98 5.76 5.18 1.43
CA VAL A 98 6.43 5.36 0.14
C VAL A 98 7.64 6.27 0.30
N ARG A 99 8.83 5.77 -0.06
CA ARG A 99 10.11 6.49 0.14
C ARG A 99 10.70 7.08 -1.13
N SER A 100 10.38 6.49 -2.27
CA SER A 100 11.02 6.78 -3.56
C SER A 100 9.98 6.80 -4.69
N LEU A 101 10.32 6.30 -5.87
CA LEU A 101 9.35 6.14 -6.95
C LEU A 101 8.40 4.97 -6.64
N LEU A 102 7.10 5.21 -6.80
CA LEU A 102 6.05 4.22 -6.74
C LEU A 102 5.31 4.19 -8.08
N ASN A 103 5.30 3.05 -8.75
CA ASN A 103 4.65 2.85 -10.05
C ASN A 103 4.12 1.42 -10.19
N GLY A 104 3.44 1.15 -11.31
CA GLY A 104 2.90 -0.18 -11.64
C GLY A 104 2.14 -0.84 -10.49
N LEU A 105 2.41 -2.12 -10.26
CA LEU A 105 1.74 -2.93 -9.24
C LEU A 105 2.00 -2.46 -7.80
N ASP A 106 3.15 -1.85 -7.51
CA ASP A 106 3.42 -1.29 -6.19
C ASP A 106 2.47 -0.12 -5.90
N PHE A 107 2.22 0.71 -6.92
CA PHE A 107 1.25 1.79 -6.80
C PHE A 107 -0.20 1.27 -6.75
N ASP A 108 -0.55 0.27 -7.56
CA ASP A 108 -1.89 -0.35 -7.46
C ASP A 108 -2.12 -0.92 -6.05
N TYR A 109 -1.16 -1.69 -5.54
CA TYR A 109 -1.25 -2.26 -4.21
C TYR A 109 -1.34 -1.18 -3.12
N ALA A 110 -0.57 -0.09 -3.24
CA ALA A 110 -0.68 1.03 -2.32
C ALA A 110 -2.07 1.67 -2.33
N MET A 111 -2.73 1.76 -3.48
CA MET A 111 -4.11 2.23 -3.61
C MET A 111 -5.13 1.27 -2.99
N SER A 112 -4.78 -0.01 -2.80
CA SER A 112 -5.60 -0.96 -2.05
C SER A 112 -5.57 -0.73 -0.54
N CYS A 113 -4.59 0.01 0.00
CA CYS A 113 -4.47 0.31 1.42
C CYS A 113 -5.49 1.37 1.91
N SER A 114 -5.60 1.55 3.22
CA SER A 114 -6.45 2.60 3.82
C SER A 114 -5.90 3.99 3.53
N ALA A 115 -4.57 4.13 3.55
CA ALA A 115 -3.90 5.40 3.25
C ALA A 115 -2.51 5.17 2.65
N ILE A 116 -2.07 6.15 1.87
CA ILE A 116 -0.69 6.28 1.41
C ILE A 116 -0.04 7.42 2.20
N VAL A 117 1.12 7.16 2.80
CA VAL A 117 1.98 8.14 3.45
C VAL A 117 3.29 8.18 2.69
N ALA A 118 3.72 9.38 2.28
CA ALA A 118 4.85 9.53 1.39
C ALA A 118 5.95 10.37 2.04
N GLU A 119 7.20 9.94 1.93
CA GLU A 119 8.34 10.82 2.22
C GLU A 119 8.38 11.96 1.18
N ALA A 120 8.83 13.14 1.58
CA ALA A 120 8.78 14.35 0.74
C ALA A 120 9.47 14.21 -0.63
N GLY A 121 10.48 13.34 -0.72
CA GLY A 121 11.20 13.04 -1.97
C GLY A 121 10.49 12.03 -2.88
N ALA A 122 9.42 11.39 -2.43
CA ALA A 122 8.73 10.35 -3.20
C ALA A 122 8.12 10.89 -4.50
N ARG A 123 7.97 9.98 -5.45
CA ARG A 123 7.41 10.22 -6.78
C ARG A 123 6.38 9.14 -7.10
N PHE A 124 5.33 9.49 -7.83
CA PHE A 124 4.23 8.58 -8.18
C PHE A 124 4.02 8.62 -9.68
N SER A 125 4.22 7.49 -10.36
CA SER A 125 4.04 7.39 -11.81
C SER A 125 2.97 6.37 -12.16
N LEU A 126 2.18 6.69 -13.18
CA LEU A 126 1.27 5.75 -13.83
C LEU A 126 1.97 5.01 -14.99
N SER A 127 3.28 5.18 -15.15
CA SER A 127 4.09 4.40 -16.09
C SER A 127 4.14 2.93 -15.67
N GLY A 128 4.10 2.05 -16.66
CA GLY A 128 4.16 0.59 -16.49
C GLY A 128 3.61 -0.13 -17.72
N GLU A 129 3.58 -1.46 -17.65
CA GLU A 129 3.04 -2.29 -18.72
C GLU A 129 1.52 -2.08 -18.85
N PRO A 130 0.99 -1.79 -20.06
CA PRO A 130 -0.41 -1.38 -20.25
C PRO A 130 -1.46 -2.34 -19.68
N PHE A 131 -1.18 -3.66 -19.72
CA PHE A 131 -2.08 -4.69 -19.20
C PHE A 131 -2.13 -4.71 -17.66
N ASP A 132 -1.05 -4.33 -17.00
CA ASP A 132 -0.93 -4.34 -15.53
C ASP A 132 -1.49 -3.06 -14.89
N LEU A 133 -1.70 -2.02 -15.70
CA LEU A 133 -2.17 -0.73 -15.22
C LEU A 133 -3.68 -0.64 -15.03
N PHE A 134 -4.48 -1.63 -15.43
CA PHE A 134 -5.94 -1.52 -15.34
C PHE A 134 -6.44 -1.23 -13.92
N GLY A 135 -5.93 -1.98 -12.94
CA GLY A 135 -6.26 -1.79 -11.52
C GLY A 135 -5.85 -0.40 -11.01
N LEU A 136 -4.62 0.01 -11.32
CA LEU A 136 -4.09 1.32 -10.94
C LEU A 136 -4.84 2.48 -11.62
N TYR A 137 -5.05 2.39 -12.92
CA TYR A 137 -5.80 3.35 -13.74
C TYR A 137 -7.17 3.59 -13.14
N ALA A 138 -7.90 2.52 -12.84
CA ALA A 138 -9.24 2.63 -12.32
C ALA A 138 -9.27 3.09 -10.85
N ALA A 139 -8.29 2.70 -10.03
CA ALA A 139 -8.15 3.19 -8.66
C ALA A 139 -7.85 4.69 -8.60
N VAL A 140 -6.91 5.17 -9.43
CA VAL A 140 -6.56 6.60 -9.50
C VAL A 140 -7.67 7.40 -10.18
N GLY A 141 -8.26 6.87 -11.26
CA GLY A 141 -9.41 7.45 -11.96
C GLY A 141 -10.61 7.70 -11.06
N ARG A 142 -10.93 6.78 -10.14
CA ARG A 142 -11.99 6.98 -9.13
C ARG A 142 -11.68 8.10 -8.13
N ARG A 143 -10.40 8.44 -7.94
CA ARG A 143 -9.94 9.40 -6.94
C ARG A 143 -9.81 10.82 -7.49
N ILE A 144 -9.28 10.95 -8.71
CA ILE A 144 -8.99 12.26 -9.32
C ILE A 144 -9.76 12.54 -10.63
N GLY A 145 -10.58 11.58 -11.07
CA GLY A 145 -11.30 11.61 -12.34
C GLY A 145 -10.47 11.07 -13.51
N PHE A 146 -11.11 10.28 -14.37
CA PHE A 146 -10.45 9.59 -15.50
C PHE A 146 -9.76 10.53 -16.48
N VAL A 147 -10.36 11.67 -16.82
CA VAL A 147 -9.72 12.67 -17.71
C VAL A 147 -8.38 13.16 -17.17
N ARG A 148 -8.26 13.33 -15.84
CA ARG A 148 -7.00 13.76 -15.24
C ARG A 148 -6.00 12.62 -15.20
N THR A 149 -6.45 11.40 -14.91
CA THR A 149 -5.62 10.19 -14.96
C THR A 149 -5.03 9.96 -16.35
N GLU A 150 -5.84 10.04 -17.41
CA GLU A 150 -5.40 9.88 -18.80
C GLU A 150 -4.33 10.94 -19.16
N ARG A 151 -4.55 12.20 -18.78
CA ARG A 151 -3.53 13.26 -18.98
C ARG A 151 -2.22 13.01 -18.24
N LEU A 152 -2.25 12.36 -17.07
CA LEU A 152 -1.03 12.00 -16.35
C LEU A 152 -0.28 10.88 -17.08
N ILE A 153 -0.99 9.90 -17.62
CA ILE A 153 -0.43 8.82 -18.44
C ILE A 153 0.15 9.39 -19.74
N GLU A 154 -0.60 10.21 -20.47
CA GLU A 154 -0.17 10.82 -21.75
C GLU A 154 1.10 11.67 -21.62
N ARG A 155 1.30 12.30 -20.45
CA ARG A 155 2.47 13.15 -20.18
C ARG A 155 3.67 12.37 -19.67
N ASP A 156 3.51 11.08 -19.40
CA ASP A 156 4.49 10.23 -18.71
C ASP A 156 5.08 10.92 -17.46
N ALA A 157 4.22 11.64 -16.73
CA ALA A 157 4.64 12.54 -15.68
C ALA A 157 4.50 11.89 -14.31
N ALA A 158 5.61 11.82 -13.57
CA ALA A 158 5.56 11.45 -12.17
C ALA A 158 5.13 12.64 -11.30
N LEU A 159 4.11 12.43 -10.46
CA LEU A 159 3.70 13.39 -9.43
C LEU A 159 4.71 13.40 -8.29
N SER A 160 5.01 14.59 -7.77
CA SER A 160 5.65 14.74 -6.46
C SER A 160 4.73 14.29 -5.33
N ALA A 161 5.29 13.98 -4.17
CA ALA A 161 4.51 13.68 -2.95
C ALA A 161 3.53 14.80 -2.60
N ALA A 162 3.91 16.07 -2.80
CA ALA A 162 3.05 17.22 -2.57
C ALA A 162 1.88 17.28 -3.58
N GLU A 163 2.16 17.13 -4.88
CA GLU A 163 1.10 17.11 -5.89
C GLU A 163 0.15 15.93 -5.72
N ALA A 164 0.67 14.75 -5.36
CA ALA A 164 -0.13 13.57 -5.06
C ALA A 164 -0.98 13.78 -3.80
N HIS A 165 -0.50 14.54 -2.82
CA HIS A 165 -1.27 14.93 -1.64
C HIS A 165 -2.38 15.92 -1.99
N ASP A 166 -2.10 16.94 -2.79
CA ASP A 166 -3.10 17.90 -3.27
C ASP A 166 -4.20 17.23 -4.10
N LEU A 167 -3.84 16.12 -4.74
CA LEU A 167 -4.74 15.23 -5.46
C LEU A 167 -5.48 14.22 -4.59
N MET A 168 -5.30 14.27 -3.27
CA MET A 168 -5.86 13.34 -2.30
C MET A 168 -5.42 11.88 -2.48
N ILE A 169 -4.43 11.59 -3.34
CA ILE A 169 -3.85 10.24 -3.53
C ILE A 169 -3.03 9.88 -2.29
N VAL A 170 -2.13 10.78 -1.89
CA VAL A 170 -1.35 10.69 -0.65
C VAL A 170 -2.12 11.38 0.46
N LYS A 171 -2.21 10.72 1.62
CA LYS A 171 -2.90 11.28 2.79
C LYS A 171 -2.01 12.26 3.55
N ASP A 172 -0.75 11.90 3.76
CA ASP A 172 0.21 12.68 4.54
C ASP A 172 1.58 12.64 3.88
N VAL A 173 2.26 13.78 3.82
CA VAL A 173 3.64 13.90 3.37
C VAL A 173 4.53 14.12 4.59
N VAL A 174 5.59 13.34 4.72
CA VAL A 174 6.49 13.35 5.89
C VAL A 174 7.93 13.61 5.50
N ALA A 175 8.74 14.10 6.43
CA ALA A 175 10.18 14.17 6.23
C ALA A 175 10.77 12.76 6.14
N PRO A 176 11.77 12.51 5.25
CA PRO A 176 12.44 11.23 5.17
C PRO A 176 13.18 10.93 6.48
N GLN A 177 13.09 9.70 6.95
CA GLN A 177 13.80 9.24 8.15
C GLN A 177 14.38 7.83 7.93
N PRO A 178 15.55 7.53 8.52
CA PRO A 178 16.16 6.23 8.37
C PRO A 178 15.30 5.14 9.03
N ASN A 179 15.35 3.94 8.45
CA ASN A 179 14.71 2.75 9.01
C ASN A 179 13.23 3.00 9.37
N PHE A 180 12.76 2.51 10.51
CA PHE A 180 11.36 2.62 10.95
C PHE A 180 11.06 3.83 11.83
N GLU A 181 11.98 4.80 11.95
CA GLU A 181 11.80 5.96 12.83
C GLU A 181 10.62 6.83 12.38
N GLY A 182 10.57 7.17 11.09
CA GLY A 182 9.47 7.94 10.50
C GLY A 182 8.12 7.25 10.63
N ILE A 183 8.09 5.94 10.37
CA ILE A 183 6.89 5.10 10.55
C ILE A 183 6.46 5.13 12.02
N SER A 184 7.38 4.92 12.95
CA SER A 184 7.06 4.90 14.39
C SER A 184 6.52 6.24 14.88
N ALA A 185 7.12 7.35 14.45
CA ALA A 185 6.67 8.71 14.78
C ALA A 185 5.26 8.99 14.22
N TYR A 186 5.02 8.64 12.96
CA TYR A 186 3.71 8.79 12.33
C TYR A 186 2.64 7.95 13.04
N LEU A 187 2.94 6.68 13.34
CA LEU A 187 2.00 5.79 14.04
C LEU A 187 1.71 6.20 15.49
N ALA A 188 2.63 6.89 16.15
CA ALA A 188 2.39 7.47 17.47
C ALA A 188 1.36 8.62 17.40
N GLN A 189 1.39 9.41 16.33
CA GLN A 189 0.40 10.47 16.07
C GLN A 189 -0.93 9.89 15.60
N ALA A 190 -0.91 9.01 14.60
CA ALA A 190 -2.10 8.36 14.06
C ALA A 190 -2.84 7.54 15.14
N GLY A 191 -2.08 6.89 16.05
CA GLY A 191 -2.62 6.11 17.16
C GLY A 191 -3.57 6.88 18.08
N ARG A 192 -3.37 8.19 18.26
CA ARG A 192 -4.26 9.02 19.11
C ARG A 192 -5.68 9.16 18.55
N ARG A 193 -5.84 9.01 17.24
CA ARG A 193 -7.12 9.14 16.52
C ARG A 193 -7.53 7.84 15.84
N TYR A 194 -6.95 6.72 16.28
CA TYR A 194 -7.08 5.42 15.62
C TYR A 194 -8.55 5.00 15.41
N ASN A 195 -9.40 5.04 16.44
CA ASN A 195 -10.80 4.63 16.32
C ASN A 195 -11.56 5.46 15.26
N ALA A 196 -11.35 6.78 15.25
CA ALA A 196 -11.98 7.65 14.27
C ALA A 196 -11.44 7.41 12.86
N ALA A 197 -10.12 7.26 12.71
CA ALA A 197 -9.50 6.97 11.43
C ALA A 197 -9.96 5.63 10.85
N HIS A 198 -9.99 4.57 11.67
CA HIS A 198 -10.47 3.24 11.28
C HIS A 198 -11.92 3.30 10.79
N ALA A 199 -12.82 3.94 11.55
CA ALA A 199 -14.22 4.09 11.15
C ALA A 199 -14.38 4.82 9.80
N ILE A 200 -13.60 5.88 9.56
CA ILE A 200 -13.61 6.63 8.30
C ILE A 200 -13.11 5.75 7.15
N PHE A 201 -11.96 5.09 7.30
CA PHE A 201 -11.40 4.24 6.24
C PHE A 201 -12.31 3.06 5.90
N ARG A 202 -12.92 2.45 6.92
CA ARG A 202 -13.93 1.41 6.73
C ARG A 202 -15.14 1.92 5.96
N ALA A 203 -15.68 3.07 6.33
CA ALA A 203 -16.81 3.68 5.62
C ALA A 203 -16.47 4.02 4.16
N GLN A 204 -15.28 4.58 3.90
CA GLN A 204 -14.79 4.86 2.56
C GLN A 204 -14.69 3.60 1.72
N ARG A 205 -14.15 2.50 2.27
CA ARG A 205 -14.01 1.22 1.56
C ARG A 205 -15.36 0.56 1.27
N ILE A 206 -16.34 0.70 2.16
CA ILE A 206 -17.71 0.21 1.92
C ILE A 206 -18.39 1.02 0.82
N ALA A 207 -18.23 2.36 0.83
CA ALA A 207 -18.83 3.23 -0.18
C ALA A 207 -18.18 3.09 -1.56
N GLN A 208 -16.88 2.76 -1.58
CA GLN A 208 -16.10 2.53 -2.78
C GLN A 208 -15.40 1.17 -2.68
N PRO A 209 -16.12 0.07 -2.98
CA PRO A 209 -15.55 -1.26 -2.91
C PRO A 209 -14.38 -1.39 -3.89
N PRO A 210 -13.43 -2.31 -3.59
CA PRO A 210 -12.33 -2.61 -4.49
C PRO A 210 -12.85 -2.94 -5.89
N ILE A 211 -12.08 -2.55 -6.88
CA ILE A 211 -12.31 -2.99 -8.25
C ILE A 211 -12.03 -4.49 -8.26
N ASP A 212 -12.99 -5.27 -8.77
CA ASP A 212 -12.70 -6.67 -9.08
C ASP A 212 -11.71 -6.65 -10.24
N ARG A 213 -10.49 -7.10 -9.94
CA ARG A 213 -9.38 -7.09 -10.90
C ARG A 213 -9.35 -8.38 -11.71
N ARG A 214 -10.10 -9.40 -11.28
CA ARG A 214 -10.12 -10.72 -11.92
C ARG A 214 -10.62 -10.61 -13.35
N PRO A 215 -10.03 -11.38 -14.28
CA PRO A 215 -10.57 -11.49 -15.62
C PRO A 215 -12.06 -11.80 -15.55
N VAL A 216 -12.87 -11.06 -16.30
CA VAL A 216 -14.25 -11.47 -16.55
C VAL A 216 -14.12 -12.67 -17.48
N ASP A 217 -14.39 -13.87 -16.98
CA ASP A 217 -14.42 -15.07 -17.81
C ASP A 217 -15.29 -14.77 -19.05
N GLY A 218 -14.70 -14.90 -20.24
CA GLY A 218 -15.35 -14.66 -21.53
C GLY A 218 -16.35 -15.74 -21.92
#